data_AF-A0AAN7VFX5-F1
#
_entry.id   AF-A0AAN7VFX5-F1
#
_cell.length_a   1.000
_cell.length_b   1.000
_cell.length_c   1.000
_cell.angle_alpha   90.00
_cell.angle_beta   90.00
_cell.angle_gamma   90.00
#
_symmetry.space_group_name_H-M   'P 1'
#
loop_
_entity.id
_entity.type
_entity.pdbx_description
1 polymer ?
#
loop_
_entity_poly.entity_id
_entity_poly.type
_entity_poly.pdbx_seq_one_letter_code
_entity_poly.pdbx_strand_id
1 'polypeptide(L)'
;MNKSLRQKQKFEHLYKKPEQHSETLKTVHNFSNTNISQDAINILQKGFNFAITPKRIPKENIITNVEIALTTVEQPTADEIRLDIANILKKARPPAQNVTKKELNALKELKNNNDILILPADKGNATVIVNNNEYHQKMVTLLNSPEYNNLFGEEDKNSYQINIFK
;
A
#
# COMPACT_ATOMS: atom_id res chain seq x y z
N MET A 1 20.09 27.52 20.89
CA MET A 1 20.24 26.85 19.59
C MET A 1 19.51 27.65 18.51
N ASN A 2 20.22 28.05 17.45
CA ASN A 2 19.67 28.89 16.38
C ASN A 2 18.76 28.06 15.45
N LYS A 3 17.45 28.35 15.40
CA LYS A 3 16.44 27.56 14.68
C LYS A 3 16.78 27.35 13.20
N SER A 4 17.45 28.31 12.58
CA SER A 4 17.91 28.27 11.18
C SER A 4 18.94 27.16 10.91
N LEU A 5 19.85 26.92 11.85
CA LEU A 5 20.89 25.89 11.71
C LEU A 5 20.29 24.49 11.79
N ARG A 6 19.31 24.29 12.69
CA ARG A 6 18.56 23.03 12.82
C ARG A 6 17.75 22.71 11.55
N GLN A 7 17.14 23.71 10.94
CA GLN A 7 16.39 23.53 9.69
C GLN A 7 17.31 23.15 8.53
N LYS A 8 18.46 23.82 8.38
CA LYS A 8 19.47 23.44 7.39
C LYS A 8 19.99 22.02 7.59
N GLN A 9 20.34 21.65 8.83
CA GLN A 9 20.80 20.29 9.14
C GLN A 9 19.74 19.22 8.85
N LYS A 10 18.45 19.52 9.10
CA LYS A 10 17.34 18.64 8.76
C LYS A 10 17.17 18.51 7.25
N PHE A 11 17.24 19.62 6.52
CA PHE A 11 17.13 19.64 5.06
C PHE A 11 18.24 18.83 4.38
N GLU A 12 19.49 19.00 4.82
CA GLU A 12 20.64 18.23 4.33
C GLU A 12 20.49 16.72 4.62
N HIS A 13 19.95 16.35 5.79
CA HIS A 13 19.67 14.94 6.11
C HIS A 13 18.58 14.32 5.23
N LEU A 14 17.60 15.11 4.77
CA LEU A 14 16.53 14.61 3.90
C LEU A 14 16.98 14.43 2.44
N TYR A 15 18.00 15.17 2.01
CA TYR A 15 18.58 15.06 0.67
C TYR A 15 19.70 14.01 0.56
N LYS A 16 20.27 13.57 1.69
CA LYS A 16 21.13 12.38 1.70
C LYS A 16 20.28 11.20 1.27
N LYS A 17 20.59 10.65 0.10
CA LYS A 17 20.08 9.35 -0.33
C LYS A 17 20.39 8.38 0.81
N PRO A 18 19.41 7.64 1.36
CA PRO A 18 19.71 6.70 2.43
C PRO A 18 20.82 5.79 1.94
N GLU A 19 21.95 5.80 2.65
CA GLU A 19 22.95 4.77 2.46
C GLU A 19 22.22 3.44 2.62
N GLN A 20 22.41 2.53 1.66
CA GLN A 20 21.90 1.18 1.79
C GLN A 20 22.64 0.56 2.99
N HIS A 21 22.07 0.70 4.19
CA HIS A 21 22.55 -0.06 5.34
C HIS A 21 22.47 -1.53 4.94
N SER A 22 23.65 -2.12 4.72
CA SER A 22 23.87 -3.50 4.28
C SER A 22 23.68 -4.51 5.42
N GLU A 23 23.14 -4.08 6.57
CA GLU A 23 22.61 -4.98 7.57
C GLU A 23 21.17 -5.33 7.18
N THR A 24 21.03 -6.47 6.52
CA THR A 24 19.75 -7.08 6.15
C THR A 24 18.93 -7.39 7.39
N LEU A 25 18.28 -6.38 7.97
CA LEU A 25 17.05 -6.61 8.71
C LEU A 25 16.15 -7.36 7.74
N LYS A 26 15.90 -8.64 8.01
CA LYS A 26 15.03 -9.48 7.17
C LYS A 26 13.61 -8.93 7.27
N THR A 27 13.30 -7.93 6.46
CA THR A 27 11.97 -7.31 6.40
C THR A 27 10.93 -8.25 5.82
N VAL A 28 11.33 -9.33 5.15
CA VAL A 28 10.41 -10.34 4.60
C VAL A 28 10.68 -11.69 5.25
N HIS A 29 9.66 -12.24 5.88
CA HIS A 29 9.69 -13.56 6.51
C HIS A 29 8.77 -14.51 5.76
N ASN A 30 9.34 -15.52 5.11
CA ASN A 30 8.57 -16.56 4.44
C ASN A 30 8.43 -17.78 5.36
N PHE A 31 7.20 -18.02 5.84
CA PHE A 31 6.79 -19.23 6.55
C PHE A 31 5.90 -20.13 5.67
N SER A 32 5.68 -19.77 4.41
CA SER A 32 4.98 -20.62 3.45
C SER A 32 5.91 -21.70 2.87
N ASN A 33 5.32 -22.71 2.25
CA ASN A 33 6.07 -23.75 1.54
C ASN A 33 6.41 -23.34 0.09
N THR A 34 6.02 -22.13 -0.32
CA THR A 34 6.20 -21.64 -1.69
C THR A 34 7.54 -20.91 -1.81
N ASN A 35 8.27 -21.19 -2.89
CA ASN A 35 9.46 -20.44 -3.24
C ASN A 35 9.06 -19.08 -3.84
N ILE A 36 9.58 -18.00 -3.25
CA ILE A 36 9.30 -16.63 -3.67
C ILE A 36 10.48 -16.10 -4.47
N SER A 37 10.21 -15.51 -5.63
CA SER A 37 11.27 -14.97 -6.49
C SER A 37 12.00 -13.79 -5.85
N GLN A 38 13.25 -13.54 -6.26
CA GLN A 38 14.01 -12.40 -5.71
C GLN A 38 13.34 -11.05 -6.03
N ASP A 39 12.73 -10.91 -7.20
CA ASP A 39 11.98 -9.70 -7.58
C ASP A 39 10.74 -9.51 -6.66
N ALA A 40 10.07 -10.59 -6.28
CA ALA A 40 8.98 -10.58 -5.30
C ALA A 40 9.49 -10.18 -3.90
N ILE A 41 10.63 -10.72 -3.46
CA ILE A 41 11.24 -10.35 -2.18
C ILE A 41 11.59 -8.85 -2.18
N ASN A 42 12.20 -8.35 -3.25
CA ASN A 42 12.62 -6.95 -3.36
C ASN A 42 11.43 -5.98 -3.28
N ILE A 43 10.27 -6.32 -3.87
CA ILE A 43 9.08 -5.47 -3.77
C ILE A 43 8.42 -5.55 -2.40
N LEU A 44 8.35 -6.74 -1.79
CA LEU A 44 7.80 -6.92 -0.44
C LEU A 44 8.67 -6.27 0.65
N GLN A 45 9.99 -6.20 0.44
CA GLN A 45 10.91 -5.49 1.33
C GLN A 45 10.64 -3.98 1.40
N LYS A 46 10.01 -3.38 0.38
CA LYS A 46 9.58 -1.97 0.44
C LYS A 46 8.41 -1.78 1.43
N GLY A 47 7.66 -2.86 1.70
CA GLY A 47 6.59 -2.95 2.69
C GLY A 47 5.27 -2.29 2.27
N PHE A 48 4.27 -2.42 3.14
CA PHE A 48 2.88 -2.05 2.84
C PHE A 48 2.67 -0.54 2.71
N ASN A 49 3.53 0.28 3.32
CA ASN A 49 3.47 1.73 3.21
C ASN A 49 4.14 2.29 1.93
N PHE A 50 4.64 1.42 1.06
CA PHE A 50 5.28 1.84 -0.18
C PHE A 50 4.26 2.19 -1.27
N ALA A 51 4.22 3.45 -1.69
CA ALA A 51 3.36 3.93 -2.76
C ALA A 51 4.02 3.71 -4.14
N ILE A 52 3.47 2.80 -4.94
CA ILE A 52 3.91 2.61 -6.33
C ILE A 52 3.49 3.81 -7.18
N THR A 53 4.41 4.37 -7.97
CA THR A 53 4.12 5.50 -8.85
C THR A 53 3.02 5.14 -9.86
N PRO A 54 1.95 5.95 -9.99
CA PRO A 54 0.91 5.70 -10.98
C PRO A 54 1.44 5.85 -12.41
N LYS A 55 0.98 5.00 -13.32
CA LYS A 55 1.39 5.04 -14.74
C LYS A 55 0.80 6.22 -15.51
N ARG A 56 -0.30 6.78 -15.02
CA ARG A 56 -1.05 7.87 -15.63
C ARG A 56 -1.53 8.81 -14.55
N ILE A 57 -1.66 10.08 -14.90
CA ILE A 57 -2.29 11.06 -14.02
C ILE A 57 -3.80 10.81 -14.04
N PRO A 58 -4.47 10.69 -12.88
CA PRO A 58 -5.90 10.47 -12.80
C PRO A 58 -6.65 11.78 -13.09
N LYS A 59 -6.73 12.16 -14.37
CA LYS A 59 -7.30 13.45 -14.80
C LYS A 59 -8.77 13.54 -14.43
N GLU A 60 -9.50 12.45 -14.59
CA GLU A 60 -10.93 12.34 -14.30
C GLU A 60 -11.19 12.67 -12.84
N ASN A 61 -10.50 12.00 -11.91
CA ASN A 61 -10.66 12.25 -10.47
C ASN A 61 -10.29 13.69 -10.07
N ILE A 62 -9.24 14.25 -10.69
CA ILE A 62 -8.83 15.64 -10.42
C ILE A 62 -9.94 16.58 -10.89
N ILE A 63 -10.42 16.43 -12.12
CA ILE A 63 -11.48 17.28 -12.68
C ILE A 63 -12.76 17.14 -11.87
N THR A 64 -13.20 15.92 -11.54
CA THR A 64 -14.43 15.73 -10.77
C THR A 64 -14.33 16.36 -9.39
N ASN A 65 -13.22 16.18 -8.67
CA ASN A 65 -13.04 16.75 -7.34
C ASN A 65 -12.97 18.29 -7.38
N VAL A 66 -12.34 18.84 -8.42
CA VAL A 66 -12.29 20.29 -8.64
C VAL A 66 -13.67 20.83 -8.95
N GLU A 67 -14.41 20.24 -9.88
CA GLU A 67 -15.75 20.73 -10.24
C GLU A 67 -16.72 20.66 -9.06
N ILE A 68 -16.62 19.63 -8.21
CA ILE A 68 -17.37 19.56 -6.95
C ILE A 68 -17.02 20.76 -6.06
N ALA A 69 -15.73 21.07 -5.90
CA ALA A 69 -15.29 22.22 -5.10
C ALA A 69 -15.69 23.57 -5.69
N LEU A 70 -15.83 23.67 -7.02
CA LEU A 70 -16.22 24.90 -7.71
C LEU A 70 -17.73 25.20 -7.64
N THR A 71 -18.56 24.25 -7.17
CA THR A 71 -20.02 24.45 -7.08
C THR A 71 -20.44 25.62 -6.18
N THR A 72 -19.62 25.98 -5.20
CA THR A 72 -19.89 27.08 -4.25
C THR A 72 -19.16 28.38 -4.60
N VAL A 73 -18.37 28.38 -5.67
CA VAL A 73 -17.56 29.52 -6.12
C VAL A 73 -18.31 30.33 -7.17
N GLU A 74 -18.12 31.65 -7.17
CA GLU A 74 -18.70 32.51 -8.20
C GLU A 74 -18.17 32.14 -9.61
N GLN A 75 -19.06 32.13 -10.60
CA GLN A 75 -18.76 31.67 -11.96
C GLN A 75 -17.50 32.26 -12.60
N PRO A 76 -17.22 33.59 -12.56
CA PRO A 76 -16.03 34.14 -13.22
C PRO A 76 -14.73 33.55 -12.64
N THR A 77 -14.64 33.43 -11.31
CA THR A 77 -13.47 32.82 -10.65
C THR A 77 -13.40 31.32 -10.89
N ALA A 78 -14.55 30.63 -10.93
CA ALA A 78 -14.60 29.21 -11.26
C ALA A 78 -14.06 28.93 -12.67
N ASP A 79 -14.39 29.77 -13.66
CA ASP A 79 -13.90 29.64 -15.04
C ASP A 79 -12.39 29.88 -15.17
N GLU A 80 -11.84 30.84 -14.42
CA GLU A 80 -10.39 31.05 -14.34
C GLU A 80 -9.68 29.79 -13.80
N ILE A 81 -10.20 29.22 -12.70
CA ILE A 81 -9.66 28.00 -12.10
C ILE A 81 -9.74 26.81 -13.07
N ARG A 82 -10.85 26.66 -13.80
CA ARG A 82 -11.01 25.63 -14.84
C ARG A 82 -9.93 25.75 -15.91
N LEU A 83 -9.67 26.96 -16.40
CA LEU A 83 -8.67 27.21 -17.44
C LEU A 83 -7.26 26.85 -16.95
N ASP A 84 -6.91 27.25 -15.72
CA ASP A 84 -5.62 26.95 -15.12
C ASP A 84 -5.40 25.45 -14.93
N ILE A 85 -6.40 24.75 -14.40
CA ILE A 85 -6.34 23.31 -14.20
C ILE A 85 -6.26 22.57 -15.52
N ALA A 86 -7.02 22.99 -16.54
CA ALA A 86 -6.92 22.42 -17.89
C ALA A 86 -5.50 22.59 -18.46
N ASN A 87 -4.88 23.75 -18.27
CA ASN A 87 -3.51 24.02 -18.71
C ASN A 87 -2.47 23.17 -17.96
N ILE A 88 -2.63 23.02 -16.64
CA ILE A 88 -1.77 22.17 -15.80
C ILE A 88 -1.89 20.71 -16.27
N LEU A 89 -3.11 20.17 -16.39
CA LEU A 89 -3.36 18.77 -16.77
C LEU A 89 -2.92 18.44 -18.20
N LYS A 90 -2.90 19.42 -19.11
CA LYS A 90 -2.33 19.27 -20.47
C LYS A 90 -0.81 19.10 -20.43
N LYS A 91 -0.12 19.82 -19.54
CA LYS A 91 1.35 19.79 -19.43
C LYS A 91 1.88 18.70 -18.49
N ALA A 92 1.05 18.22 -17.57
CA ALA A 92 1.46 17.32 -16.51
C ALA A 92 1.90 15.94 -17.05
N ARG A 93 2.97 15.39 -16.46
CA ARG A 93 3.51 14.05 -16.78
C ARG A 93 3.60 13.21 -15.51
N PRO A 94 3.36 11.90 -15.58
CA PRO A 94 3.55 11.01 -14.43
C PRO A 94 4.99 11.11 -13.89
N PRO A 95 5.19 10.96 -12.57
CA PRO A 95 6.53 10.89 -12.00
C PRO A 95 7.33 9.70 -12.54
N ALA A 96 8.64 9.74 -12.32
CA ALA A 96 9.51 8.61 -12.65
C ALA A 96 9.04 7.34 -11.91
N GLN A 97 9.11 6.20 -12.60
CA GLN A 97 8.73 4.92 -12.00
C GLN A 97 9.69 4.58 -10.86
N ASN A 98 9.14 4.23 -9.70
CA ASN A 98 9.90 3.82 -8.52
C ASN A 98 9.98 2.30 -8.35
N VAL A 99 9.48 1.54 -9.33
CA VAL A 99 9.47 0.05 -9.37
C VAL A 99 9.79 -0.41 -10.79
N THR A 100 10.52 -1.51 -10.90
CA THR A 100 10.90 -2.14 -12.17
C THR A 100 9.75 -2.96 -12.77
N LYS A 101 9.83 -3.28 -14.06
CA LYS A 101 8.85 -4.16 -14.73
C LYS A 101 8.81 -5.57 -14.13
N LYS A 102 9.97 -6.09 -13.69
CA LYS A 102 10.08 -7.42 -13.08
C LYS A 102 9.39 -7.46 -11.71
N GLU A 103 9.67 -6.49 -10.84
CA GLU A 103 8.97 -6.33 -9.56
C GLU A 103 7.44 -6.17 -9.74
N LEU A 104 7.00 -5.41 -10.74
CA LEU A 104 5.56 -5.29 -11.05
C LEU A 104 4.92 -6.60 -11.51
N ASN A 105 5.64 -7.41 -12.29
CA ASN A 105 5.16 -8.71 -12.72
C ASN A 105 5.12 -9.70 -11.54
N ALA A 106 6.18 -9.72 -10.73
CA ALA A 106 6.23 -10.49 -9.50
C ALA A 106 5.08 -10.13 -8.55
N LEU A 107 4.74 -8.84 -8.41
CA LEU A 107 3.59 -8.42 -7.61
C LEU A 107 2.25 -8.94 -8.16
N LYS A 108 2.09 -9.03 -9.48
CA LYS A 108 0.89 -9.62 -10.09
C LYS A 108 0.82 -11.13 -9.88
N GLU A 109 1.95 -11.81 -10.00
CA GLU A 109 2.05 -13.25 -9.72
C GLU A 109 1.68 -13.54 -8.27
N LEU A 110 2.23 -12.77 -7.33
CA LEU A 110 1.87 -12.83 -5.91
C LEU A 110 0.38 -12.60 -5.69
N LYS A 111 -0.21 -11.57 -6.34
CA LYS A 111 -1.64 -11.26 -6.23
C LYS A 111 -2.53 -12.39 -6.75
N ASN A 112 -2.09 -13.11 -7.78
CA ASN A 112 -2.87 -14.18 -8.39
C ASN A 112 -2.65 -15.54 -7.69
N ASN A 113 -1.72 -15.62 -6.74
CA ASN A 113 -1.45 -16.84 -5.99
C ASN A 113 -2.36 -16.91 -4.76
N ASN A 114 -3.36 -17.81 -4.82
CA ASN A 114 -4.32 -18.01 -3.73
C ASN A 114 -3.80 -18.96 -2.63
N ASP A 115 -2.66 -19.63 -2.84
CA ASP A 115 -2.11 -20.60 -1.87
C ASP A 115 -1.33 -19.91 -0.74
N ILE A 116 -0.95 -18.65 -0.93
CA ILE A 116 -0.19 -17.85 0.03
C ILE A 116 -0.98 -16.63 0.50
N LEU A 117 -0.75 -16.24 1.75
CA LEU A 117 -1.20 -14.98 2.31
C LEU A 117 0.01 -14.11 2.62
N ILE A 118 -0.08 -12.83 2.26
CA ILE A 118 0.97 -11.82 2.49
C ILE A 118 0.41 -10.79 3.47
N LEU A 119 0.98 -10.73 4.66
CA LEU A 119 0.47 -9.96 5.79
C LEU A 119 1.50 -8.96 6.29
N PRO A 120 1.09 -7.78 6.79
CA PRO A 120 1.98 -6.91 7.54
C PRO A 120 2.33 -7.58 8.88
N ALA A 121 3.61 -7.49 9.27
CA ALA A 121 4.03 -7.85 10.61
C ALA A 121 3.68 -6.71 11.60
N ASP A 122 3.62 -7.05 12.89
CA ASP A 122 3.37 -6.08 13.97
C ASP A 122 4.44 -4.97 14.05
N LYS A 123 5.69 -5.26 13.65
CA LYS A 123 6.83 -4.35 13.79
C LYS A 123 7.62 -4.16 12.50
N GLY A 124 8.17 -2.95 12.34
CA GLY A 124 9.29 -2.69 11.43
C GLY A 124 8.96 -2.69 9.93
N ASN A 125 7.71 -2.44 9.53
CA ASN A 125 7.25 -2.53 8.13
C ASN A 125 7.58 -3.90 7.48
N ALA A 126 7.72 -4.94 8.32
CA ALA A 126 8.02 -6.28 7.85
C ALA A 126 6.78 -6.92 7.22
N THR A 127 7.04 -7.83 6.29
CA THR A 127 6.04 -8.59 5.55
C THR A 127 6.21 -10.05 5.88
N VAL A 128 5.11 -10.72 6.22
CA VAL A 128 5.08 -12.14 6.51
C VAL A 128 4.32 -12.85 5.39
N ILE A 129 4.87 -13.96 4.92
CA ILE A 129 4.25 -14.82 3.90
C ILE A 129 3.93 -16.16 4.56
N VAL A 130 2.69 -16.61 4.50
CA VAL A 130 2.23 -17.86 5.12
C VAL A 130 1.38 -18.66 4.13
N ASN A 131 1.24 -19.97 4.35
CA ASN A 131 0.28 -20.77 3.58
C ASN A 131 -1.15 -20.36 3.95
N ASN A 132 -1.99 -20.14 2.95
CA ASN A 132 -3.36 -19.67 3.14
C ASN A 132 -4.20 -20.68 3.96
N ASN A 133 -4.19 -21.94 3.55
CA ASN A 133 -4.93 -23.01 4.23
C ASN A 133 -4.48 -23.21 5.69
N GLU A 134 -3.18 -23.22 5.94
CA GLU A 134 -2.63 -23.43 7.29
C GLU A 134 -2.98 -22.26 8.21
N TYR A 135 -2.91 -21.02 7.70
CA TYR A 135 -3.32 -19.84 8.42
C TYR A 135 -4.81 -19.91 8.82
N HIS A 136 -5.69 -20.23 7.86
CA HIS A 136 -7.11 -20.39 8.14
C HIS A 136 -7.41 -21.50 9.15
N GLN A 137 -6.75 -22.67 9.03
CA GLN A 137 -6.91 -23.76 9.99
C GLN A 137 -6.50 -23.34 11.41
N LYS A 138 -5.36 -22.65 11.54
CA LYS A 138 -4.90 -22.10 12.82
C LYS A 138 -5.89 -21.09 13.40
N MET A 139 -6.44 -20.21 12.57
CA MET A 139 -7.46 -19.24 12.99
C MET A 139 -8.73 -19.93 13.50
N VAL A 140 -9.26 -20.90 12.76
CA VAL A 140 -10.47 -21.64 13.17
C VAL A 140 -10.21 -22.42 14.46
N THR A 141 -9.04 -23.06 14.58
CA THR A 141 -8.67 -23.81 15.79
C THR A 141 -8.57 -22.88 17.00
N LEU A 142 -7.98 -21.69 16.82
CA LEU A 142 -7.88 -20.68 17.87
C LEU A 142 -9.26 -20.15 18.29
N LEU A 143 -10.16 -19.89 17.33
CA LEU A 143 -11.50 -19.37 17.63
C LEU A 143 -12.43 -20.41 18.28
N ASN A 144 -12.20 -21.70 18.03
CA ASN A 144 -12.94 -22.80 18.66
C ASN A 144 -12.37 -23.19 20.03
N SER A 145 -11.34 -22.48 20.52
CA SER A 145 -10.76 -22.74 21.83
C SER A 145 -11.68 -22.21 22.94
N PRO A 146 -11.68 -22.83 24.13
CA PRO A 146 -12.62 -22.47 25.21
C PRO A 146 -12.42 -21.04 25.75
N GLU A 147 -11.30 -20.40 25.42
CA GLU A 147 -11.00 -19.01 25.78
C GLU A 147 -11.86 -18.00 24.99
N TYR A 148 -12.44 -18.40 23.86
CA TYR A 148 -13.30 -17.54 23.04
C TYR A 148 -14.76 -17.99 23.12
N ASN A 149 -15.66 -17.04 23.37
CA ASN A 149 -17.09 -17.28 23.35
C ASN A 149 -17.68 -16.82 22.01
N ASN A 150 -18.57 -17.62 21.45
CA ASN A 150 -19.34 -17.20 20.29
C ASN A 150 -20.33 -16.10 20.70
N LEU A 151 -20.23 -14.93 20.06
CA LEU A 151 -21.08 -13.78 20.35
C LEU A 151 -22.45 -13.87 19.65
N PHE A 152 -22.61 -14.78 18.68
CA PHE A 152 -23.84 -14.96 17.92
C PHE A 152 -24.36 -16.42 18.03
N GLY A 153 -25.67 -16.58 18.20
CA GLY A 153 -26.32 -17.89 18.30
C GLY A 153 -26.17 -18.73 17.02
N GLU A 154 -26.35 -20.04 17.14
CA GLU A 154 -26.06 -20.99 16.05
C GLU A 154 -26.90 -20.82 14.77
N GLU A 155 -27.92 -19.98 14.79
CA GLU A 155 -28.84 -19.72 13.68
C GLU A 155 -28.23 -18.84 12.56
N ASP A 156 -27.13 -18.12 12.83
CA ASP A 156 -26.51 -17.20 11.86
C ASP A 156 -25.28 -17.78 11.13
N LYS A 157 -25.01 -19.09 11.25
CA LYS A 157 -23.80 -19.72 10.67
C LYS A 157 -23.74 -19.67 9.13
N ASN A 158 -24.85 -19.40 8.43
CA ASN A 158 -24.90 -19.34 6.97
C ASN A 158 -24.72 -17.92 6.37
N SER A 159 -24.65 -16.86 7.17
CA SER A 159 -24.62 -15.48 6.65
C SER A 159 -23.21 -14.87 6.57
N TYR A 160 -22.22 -15.45 7.25
CA TYR A 160 -20.86 -14.93 7.28
C TYR A 160 -19.93 -15.70 6.34
N GLN A 161 -20.13 -15.52 5.02
CA GLN A 161 -18.96 -15.43 4.17
C GLN A 161 -18.20 -14.17 4.63
N ILE A 162 -17.23 -14.38 5.51
CA ILE A 162 -16.28 -13.36 5.93
C ILE A 162 -15.46 -12.99 4.69
N ASN A 163 -16.00 -12.11 3.85
CA ASN A 163 -15.28 -11.44 2.78
C ASN A 163 -14.41 -10.35 3.41
N ILE A 164 -13.33 -10.74 4.10
CA ILE A 164 -12.25 -9.82 4.46
C ILE A 164 -11.33 -9.67 3.24
N PHE A 165 -11.86 -9.18 2.11
CA PHE A 165 -11.05 -8.63 1.03
C PHE A 165 -11.92 -7.62 0.24
N LYS A 166 -11.74 -6.33 0.54
CA LYS A 166 -11.97 -5.22 -0.39
C LYS A 166 -10.71 -4.38 -0.45
#